data_AF-A0A352S4A8-F1
#
_entry.id   AF-A0A352S4A8-F1
#
_cell.length_a   1.000
_cell.length_b   1.000
_cell.length_c   1.000
_cell.angle_alpha   90.00
_cell.angle_beta   90.00
_cell.angle_gamma   90.00
#
_symmetry.space_group_name_H-M   'P 1'
#
loop_
_entity.id
_entity.type
_entity.pdbx_description
1 polymer ?
#
loop_
_entity_poly.entity_id
_entity_poly.type
_entity_poly.pdbx_seq_one_letter_code
_entity_poly.pdbx_strand_id
1 'polypeptide(L)'
;MQTSARNQFSGVVAQATAGAVNDEIIIAINGGQQIVATVTHDSAARLGLKTGAKVVALVKATSVIVMVDADATKVSARNFVQGKVTNLTKGAVNADVTITGDNGMAVAAIITNASVDRL
;
A
#
# COMPACT_ATOMS: atom_id res chain seq x y z
N MET A 1 0.77 -11.11 -15.02
CA MET A 1 1.87 -11.36 -14.08
C MET A 1 1.30 -12.03 -12.85
N GLN A 2 1.90 -13.11 -12.34
CA GLN A 2 1.49 -13.73 -11.08
C GLN A 2 2.52 -13.37 -10.01
N THR A 3 2.07 -12.83 -8.88
CA THR A 3 2.92 -12.49 -7.73
C THR A 3 2.20 -12.86 -6.43
N SER A 4 2.95 -13.01 -5.33
CA SER A 4 2.36 -13.23 -4.01
C SER A 4 1.87 -11.95 -3.32
N ALA A 5 1.98 -10.79 -3.97
CA ALA A 5 1.46 -9.54 -3.43
C ALA A 5 -0.07 -9.56 -3.51
N ARG A 6 -0.70 -9.44 -2.35
CA ARG A 6 -2.17 -9.44 -2.20
C ARG A 6 -2.78 -8.09 -2.53
N ASN A 7 -2.00 -7.03 -2.45
CA ASN A 7 -2.42 -5.68 -2.77
C ASN A 7 -1.76 -5.28 -4.10
N GLN A 8 -2.58 -5.09 -5.12
CA GLN A 8 -2.13 -4.73 -6.47
C GLN A 8 -2.96 -3.54 -6.94
N PHE A 9 -2.31 -2.39 -7.10
CA PHE A 9 -2.99 -1.15 -7.46
C PHE A 9 -2.47 -0.67 -8.80
N SER A 10 -3.29 -0.86 -9.85
CA SER A 10 -3.02 -0.32 -11.18
C SER A 10 -3.21 1.19 -11.18
N GLY A 11 -2.28 1.90 -11.79
CA GLY A 11 -2.31 3.35 -11.83
C GLY A 11 -1.38 3.95 -12.88
N VAL A 12 -1.27 5.26 -12.83
CA VAL A 12 -0.38 6.06 -13.67
C VAL A 12 0.51 6.89 -12.77
N VAL A 13 1.80 6.95 -13.06
CA VAL A 13 2.72 7.84 -12.36
C VAL A 13 2.27 9.28 -12.61
N ALA A 14 1.81 9.96 -11.56
CA ALA A 14 1.43 11.36 -11.60
C ALA A 14 2.67 12.26 -11.48
N GLN A 15 3.62 11.88 -10.62
CA GLN A 15 4.85 12.61 -10.40
C GLN A 15 5.99 11.64 -10.08
N ALA A 16 7.18 11.96 -10.58
CA ALA A 16 8.43 11.31 -10.21
C ALA A 16 9.44 12.38 -9.81
N THR A 17 9.93 12.31 -8.58
CA THR A 17 10.93 13.23 -8.03
C THR A 17 12.22 12.46 -7.85
N ALA A 18 13.23 12.78 -8.66
CA ALA A 18 14.51 12.12 -8.60
C ALA A 18 15.29 12.53 -7.34
N GLY A 19 15.91 11.55 -6.67
CA GLY A 19 16.82 11.78 -5.56
C GLY A 19 18.20 11.19 -5.82
N ALA A 20 19.17 11.49 -4.96
CA ALA A 20 20.54 10.99 -5.13
C ALA A 20 20.66 9.46 -4.94
N VAL A 21 19.75 8.87 -4.16
CA VAL A 21 19.74 7.42 -3.85
C VAL A 21 18.38 6.80 -4.15
N ASN A 22 17.31 7.47 -3.70
CA ASN A 22 15.95 7.03 -3.92
C ASN A 22 15.14 8.13 -4.58
N ASP A 23 14.33 7.73 -5.54
CA ASP A 23 13.31 8.54 -6.17
C ASP A 23 11.98 8.36 -5.43
N GLU A 24 11.20 9.42 -5.39
CA GLU A 24 9.81 9.39 -4.93
C GLU A 24 8.89 9.33 -6.14
N ILE A 25 8.04 8.30 -6.18
CA ILE A 25 7.09 8.06 -7.26
C ILE A 25 5.68 8.16 -6.70
N ILE A 26 4.92 9.15 -7.14
CA ILE A 26 3.51 9.32 -6.81
C ILE A 26 2.68 8.69 -7.92
N ILE A 27 1.88 7.70 -7.58
CA ILE A 27 1.04 6.92 -8.49
C ILE A 27 -0.41 7.30 -8.23
N ALA A 28 -1.08 7.87 -9.22
CA ALA A 28 -2.52 8.05 -9.18
C ALA A 28 -3.22 6.73 -9.51
N ILE A 29 -4.14 6.32 -8.64
CA ILE A 29 -4.94 5.11 -8.81
C ILE A 29 -6.43 5.47 -8.92
N ASN A 30 -7.26 4.50 -9.28
CA ASN A 30 -8.70 4.70 -9.39
C ASN A 30 -9.30 5.21 -8.07
N GLY A 31 -10.37 6.01 -8.13
CA GLY A 31 -11.03 6.56 -6.95
C GLY A 31 -10.35 7.82 -6.38
N GLY A 32 -9.43 8.45 -7.13
CA GLY A 32 -8.79 9.72 -6.76
C GLY A 32 -7.68 9.60 -5.72
N GLN A 33 -7.28 8.37 -5.38
CA GLN A 33 -6.23 8.10 -4.40
C GLN A 33 -4.85 8.14 -5.03
N GLN A 34 -3.85 8.32 -4.18
CA GLN A 34 -2.45 8.26 -4.55
C GLN A 34 -1.72 7.24 -3.70
N ILE A 35 -0.75 6.58 -4.32
CA ILE A 35 0.25 5.77 -3.64
C ILE A 35 1.61 6.44 -3.83
N VAL A 36 2.29 6.71 -2.73
CA VAL A 36 3.66 7.21 -2.73
C VAL A 36 4.60 6.03 -2.54
N ALA A 37 5.49 5.81 -3.50
CA ALA A 37 6.53 4.79 -3.45
C ALA A 37 7.91 5.42 -3.40
N THR A 38 8.80 4.86 -2.59
CA THR A 38 10.23 5.17 -2.60
C THR A 38 10.94 4.03 -3.33
N VAL A 39 11.66 4.36 -4.40
CA VAL A 39 12.31 3.38 -5.28
C VAL A 39 13.75 3.81 -5.47
N THR A 40 14.72 2.89 -5.50
CA THR A 40 16.11 3.27 -5.79
C THR A 40 16.20 3.96 -7.16
N HIS A 41 17.06 4.97 -7.28
CA HIS A 41 17.20 5.75 -8.51
C HIS A 41 17.45 4.85 -9.73
N ASP A 42 18.38 3.89 -9.60
CA ASP A 42 18.69 2.92 -10.66
C ASP A 42 17.47 2.05 -11.05
N SER A 43 16.59 1.73 -10.10
CA SER A 43 15.37 0.97 -10.37
C SER A 43 14.32 1.82 -11.04
N ALA A 44 14.15 3.07 -10.62
CA ALA A 44 13.24 3.99 -11.28
C ALA A 44 13.66 4.24 -12.74
N ALA A 45 14.95 4.47 -12.99
CA ALA A 45 15.50 4.62 -14.34
C ALA A 45 15.30 3.36 -15.19
N ARG A 46 15.68 2.18 -14.66
CA ARG A 46 15.55 0.90 -15.38
C ARG A 46 14.11 0.54 -15.72
N LEU A 47 13.17 0.85 -14.83
CA LEU A 47 11.73 0.59 -15.02
C LEU A 47 11.03 1.69 -15.83
N GLY A 48 11.71 2.79 -16.12
CA GLY A 48 11.12 3.93 -16.83
C GLY A 48 10.01 4.63 -16.03
N LEU A 49 10.16 4.73 -14.70
CA LEU A 49 9.19 5.38 -13.83
C LEU A 49 9.24 6.89 -14.00
N LYS A 50 8.39 7.41 -14.89
CA LYS A 50 8.23 8.84 -15.20
C LYS A 50 6.76 9.20 -15.29
N THR A 51 6.43 10.48 -15.14
CA THR A 51 5.04 10.96 -15.30
C THR A 51 4.39 10.41 -16.58
N GLY A 52 3.18 9.89 -16.43
CA GLY A 52 2.41 9.24 -17.50
C GLY A 52 2.69 7.73 -17.68
N ALA A 53 3.70 7.16 -17.02
CA ALA A 53 3.96 5.72 -17.08
C ALA A 53 2.83 4.93 -16.41
N LYS A 54 2.31 3.91 -17.11
CA LYS A 54 1.35 2.95 -16.54
C LYS A 54 2.10 1.94 -15.69
N VAL A 55 1.67 1.78 -14.44
CA VAL A 55 2.34 0.94 -13.44
C VAL A 55 1.33 0.16 -12.61
N VAL A 56 1.82 -0.88 -11.94
CA VAL A 56 1.07 -1.58 -10.89
C VAL A 56 1.90 -1.54 -9.62
N ALA A 57 1.40 -0.89 -8.57
CA ALA A 57 2.02 -0.91 -7.25
C ALA A 57 1.70 -2.23 -6.56
N LEU A 58 2.74 -2.97 -6.16
CA LEU A 58 2.61 -4.26 -5.50
C LEU A 58 3.00 -4.10 -4.02
N VAL A 59 2.05 -4.34 -3.11
CA VAL A 59 2.30 -4.29 -1.66
C VAL A 59 2.00 -5.64 -1.04
N LYS A 60 2.98 -6.19 -0.33
CA LYS A 60 2.79 -7.48 0.36
C LYS A 60 1.92 -7.26 1.59
N ALA A 61 0.94 -8.13 1.82
CA ALA A 61 0.04 -8.00 2.98
C ALA A 61 0.76 -8.06 4.33
N THR A 62 1.91 -8.74 4.40
CA THR A 62 2.78 -8.77 5.60
C THR A 62 3.54 -7.46 5.85
N SER A 63 3.50 -6.51 4.90
CA SER A 63 4.11 -5.18 5.02
C SER A 63 3.08 -4.10 5.37
N VAL A 64 1.81 -4.48 5.56
CA VAL A 64 0.74 -3.57 5.97
C VAL A 64 0.58 -3.64 7.48
N ILE A 65 0.66 -2.48 8.14
CA ILE A 65 0.42 -2.33 9.58
C ILE A 65 -1.02 -1.88 9.75
N VAL A 66 -1.76 -2.57 10.63
CA VAL A 66 -3.12 -2.20 11.02
C VAL A 66 -3.07 -1.49 12.36
N MET A 67 -3.76 -0.37 12.46
CA MET A 67 -3.84 0.45 13.67
C MET A 67 -5.29 0.81 13.94
N VAL A 68 -5.65 0.90 15.21
CA VAL A 68 -6.95 1.38 15.70
C VAL A 68 -6.70 2.73 16.37
N ASP A 69 -7.62 3.67 16.21
CA ASP A 69 -7.53 5.03 16.77
C ASP A 69 -6.22 5.77 16.42
N ALA A 70 -5.72 5.52 15.20
CA ALA A 70 -4.47 6.08 14.75
C ALA A 70 -4.59 7.54 14.34
N ASP A 71 -3.59 8.33 14.73
CA ASP A 71 -3.36 9.68 14.25
C ASP A 71 -2.34 9.64 13.11
N ALA A 72 -2.80 9.79 11.87
CA ALA A 72 -1.96 9.73 10.68
C ALA A 72 -0.87 10.82 10.68
N THR A 73 -1.00 11.89 11.46
CA THR A 73 0.01 12.95 11.56
C THR A 73 1.20 12.58 12.46
N LYS A 74 1.06 11.52 13.27
CA LYS A 74 2.08 11.06 14.22
C LYS A 74 2.92 9.89 13.71
N VAL A 75 2.75 9.51 12.45
CA VAL A 75 3.50 8.43 11.81
C VAL A 75 4.22 8.94 10.56
N SER A 76 5.36 8.32 10.23
CA SER A 76 6.10 8.64 9.01
C SER A 76 5.59 7.92 7.77
N ALA A 77 4.53 7.12 7.89
CA ALA A 77 3.94 6.37 6.79
C ALA A 77 3.39 7.35 5.73
N ARG A 78 3.88 7.22 4.50
CA ARG A 78 3.46 8.05 3.36
C ARG A 78 2.13 7.62 2.73
N ASN A 79 1.67 6.42 3.08
CA ASN A 79 0.42 5.86 2.61
C ASN A 79 -0.42 5.48 3.82
N PHE A 80 -1.67 5.89 3.82
CA PHE A 80 -2.64 5.55 4.86
C PHE A 80 -4.00 5.29 4.23
N VAL A 81 -4.71 4.31 4.78
CA VAL A 81 -6.04 3.92 4.34
C VAL A 81 -6.91 3.80 5.57
N GLN A 82 -7.81 4.77 5.73
CA GLN A 82 -8.88 4.66 6.72
C GLN A 82 -9.97 3.77 6.15
N GLY A 83 -10.49 2.86 6.97
CA GLY A 83 -11.55 1.97 6.54
C GLY A 83 -12.05 1.08 7.66
N LYS A 84 -12.94 0.16 7.28
CA LYS A 84 -13.52 -0.84 8.18
C LYS A 84 -13.00 -2.22 7.82
N VAL A 85 -12.85 -3.09 8.82
CA VAL A 85 -12.60 -4.51 8.57
C VAL A 85 -13.83 -5.10 7.90
N THR A 86 -13.66 -5.62 6.68
CA THR A 86 -14.74 -6.23 5.88
C THR A 86 -14.59 -7.73 5.76
N ASN A 87 -13.38 -8.25 5.95
CA ASN A 87 -13.14 -9.69 6.04
C ASN A 87 -12.05 -9.98 7.07
N LEU A 88 -12.19 -11.09 7.80
CA LEU A 88 -11.23 -11.53 8.78
C LEU A 88 -11.22 -13.06 8.88
N THR A 89 -10.06 -13.66 8.64
CA THR A 89 -9.84 -15.10 8.77
C THR A 89 -8.66 -15.34 9.71
N LYS A 90 -8.93 -15.79 10.94
CA LYS A 90 -7.87 -16.25 11.85
C LYS A 90 -7.34 -17.61 11.39
N GLY A 91 -6.04 -17.68 11.17
CA GLY A 91 -5.31 -18.93 10.95
C GLY A 91 -4.62 -19.41 12.24
N ALA A 92 -3.90 -20.53 12.13
CA ALA A 92 -3.18 -21.12 13.26
C ALA A 92 -2.06 -20.22 13.82
N VAL A 93 -1.45 -19.38 12.98
CA VAL A 93 -0.29 -18.54 13.34
C VAL A 93 -0.62 -17.04 13.27
N ASN A 94 -1.36 -16.63 12.25
CA ASN A 94 -1.69 -15.24 11.95
C ASN A 94 -3.09 -15.16 11.34
N ALA A 95 -3.58 -13.94 11.16
CA ALA A 95 -4.87 -13.68 10.55
C ALA A 95 -4.71 -12.91 9.23
N ASP A 96 -5.54 -13.27 8.26
CA ASP A 96 -5.76 -12.51 7.03
C ASP A 96 -6.92 -11.55 7.28
N VAL A 97 -6.67 -10.25 7.10
CA VAL A 97 -7.61 -9.17 7.37
C VAL A 97 -7.73 -8.31 6.12
N THR A 98 -8.95 -8.06 5.67
CA THR A 98 -9.24 -7.07 4.61
C THR A 98 -9.88 -5.84 5.23
N ILE A 99 -9.30 -4.67 4.95
CA ILE A 99 -9.83 -3.36 5.32
C ILE A 99 -10.31 -2.66 4.05
N THR A 100 -11.54 -2.18 4.04
CA THR A 100 -12.11 -1.43 2.92
C THR A 100 -12.37 0.01 3.34
N GLY A 101 -11.77 0.95 2.61
CA GLY A 101 -12.03 2.38 2.77
C GLY A 101 -13.32 2.82 2.09
N ASP A 102 -13.79 4.03 2.42
CA ASP A 102 -15.10 4.55 1.96
C ASP A 102 -15.22 4.70 0.44
N ASN A 103 -14.10 4.82 -0.27
CA ASN A 103 -14.04 4.83 -1.73
C ASN A 103 -13.91 3.44 -2.37
N GLY A 104 -14.09 2.38 -1.59
CA GLY A 104 -14.08 0.99 -2.05
C GLY A 104 -12.68 0.40 -2.22
N MET A 105 -11.61 1.16 -1.96
CA MET A 105 -10.26 0.59 -1.97
C MET A 105 -10.12 -0.42 -0.84
N ALA A 106 -9.76 -1.66 -1.20
CA ALA A 106 -9.53 -2.74 -0.25
C ALA A 106 -8.03 -3.01 -0.10
N VAL A 107 -7.59 -3.17 1.15
CA VAL A 107 -6.22 -3.53 1.51
C VAL A 107 -6.26 -4.80 2.36
N ALA A 108 -5.56 -5.83 1.91
CA ALA A 108 -5.28 -7.03 2.67
C ALA A 108 -4.04 -6.85 3.54
N ALA A 109 -4.12 -7.28 4.78
CA ALA A 109 -3.04 -7.30 5.76
C ALA A 109 -2.94 -8.69 6.39
N ILE A 110 -1.70 -9.14 6.67
CA ILE A 110 -1.46 -10.29 7.53
C ILE A 110 -0.93 -9.78 8.87
N ILE A 111 -1.70 -9.98 9.93
CA ILE A 111 -1.34 -9.53 11.29
C ILE A 111 -1.38 -10.69 12.28
N THR A 112 -0.78 -10.51 13.46
CA THR A 112 -0.81 -11.54 14.50
C THR A 112 -2.23 -11.74 15.04
N ASN A 113 -2.54 -12.96 15.50
CA ASN A 113 -3.84 -13.25 16.12
C ASN A 113 -4.12 -12.35 17.34
N ALA A 114 -3.10 -12.03 18.14
CA ALA A 114 -3.21 -11.10 19.27
C ALA A 114 -3.51 -9.64 18.84
N SER A 115 -3.13 -9.23 17.63
CA SER A 115 -3.52 -7.91 17.11
C SER A 115 -4.97 -7.89 16.67
N VAL A 116 -5.50 -9.00 16.15
CA VAL A 116 -6.94 -9.12 15.83
C VAL A 116 -7.80 -8.94 17.06
N ASP A 117 -7.39 -9.47 18.22
CA ASP A 117 -8.17 -9.37 19.46
C ASP A 117 -8.33 -7.93 19.97
N ARG A 118 -7.62 -6.97 19.34
CA ARG A 118 -7.64 -5.54 19.65
C ARG A 118 -8.27 -4.67 18.55
N LEU A 119 -8.77 -5.28 17.46
CA LEU A 119 -9.44 -4.58 16.36
C LEU A 119 -10.89 -4.22 16.69
#